data_AF-A0A3D5JBY9-F1
#
_entry.id   AF-A0A3D5JBY9-F1
#
_cell.length_a   1.000
_cell.length_b   1.000
_cell.length_c   1.000
_cell.angle_alpha   90.00
_cell.angle_beta   90.00
_cell.angle_gamma   90.00
#
_symmetry.space_group_name_H-M   'P 1'
#
loop_
_entity.id
_entity.type
_entity.pdbx_description
1 polymer ?
#
loop_
_entity_poly.entity_id
_entity_poly.type
_entity_poly.pdbx_seq_one_letter_code
_entity_poly.pdbx_strand_id
1 'polypeptide(L)'
;MTEEPSTVDSESLSVQNSVISSYQRASSQGKRLFGLLIDLVLIILFLNTLDSFFRQEHWDLKQQTRSWLDLTWFYGGVMFFLVFRDLSQNGSPGKRILGMCLRKVENLHERVPKDRLLKRNLSLFILPWEAWEIFKDPYGRRLGDRLAGTVVIDNPDAMRPMRRLLLTNLLFFGFFVIALGLQQPNMRKTSAFQVAYEVVKQDSRYLGLQADGLKLEKPELHLDFREDVEDSRVRFRVNQDEKIQIFEVVLTFVKKPSPHWEVKGLEFQTLNQDEKD
;
A
#
# COMPACT_ATOMS: atom_id res chain seq x y z
N MET A 1 7.27 68.04 -37.09
CA MET A 1 7.29 66.57 -37.17
C MET A 1 7.95 66.09 -35.91
N THR A 2 7.15 65.66 -34.95
CA THR A 2 7.59 65.19 -33.64
C THR A 2 7.24 63.72 -33.62
N GLU A 3 8.25 62.85 -33.67
CA GLU A 3 8.08 61.40 -33.61
C GLU A 3 7.73 61.00 -32.17
N GLU A 4 6.57 60.36 -31.98
CA GLU A 4 6.21 59.70 -30.74
C GLU A 4 6.97 58.35 -30.62
N PRO A 5 7.49 57.99 -29.44
CA PRO A 5 8.25 56.76 -29.27
C PRO A 5 7.32 55.55 -29.07
N SER A 6 7.73 54.45 -29.71
CA SER A 6 7.20 53.09 -29.63
C SER A 6 6.89 52.59 -28.22
N THR A 7 5.61 52.58 -27.85
CA THR A 7 5.08 51.95 -26.62
C THR A 7 4.64 50.48 -26.81
N VAL A 8 4.67 49.97 -28.06
CA VAL A 8 4.08 48.68 -28.44
C VAL A 8 4.96 47.46 -28.05
N ASP A 9 6.26 47.62 -27.87
CA ASP A 9 7.16 46.49 -27.56
C ASP A 9 7.21 46.14 -26.07
N SER A 10 6.96 47.11 -25.19
CA SER A 10 6.98 46.91 -23.73
C SER A 10 5.77 46.13 -23.21
N GLU A 11 4.59 46.33 -23.80
CA GLU A 11 3.37 45.62 -23.40
C GLU A 11 3.42 44.14 -23.82
N SER A 12 3.89 43.84 -25.04
CA SER A 12 4.00 42.47 -25.53
C SER A 12 5.02 41.63 -24.73
N LEU A 13 6.17 42.21 -24.35
CA LEU A 13 7.15 41.58 -23.46
C LEU A 13 6.62 41.37 -22.04
N SER A 14 5.83 42.30 -21.50
CA SER A 14 5.24 42.17 -20.16
C SER A 14 4.11 41.13 -20.10
N VAL A 15 3.30 41.03 -21.17
CA VAL A 15 2.26 40.00 -21.32
C VAL A 15 2.91 38.63 -21.55
N GLN A 16 3.97 38.55 -22.36
CA GLN A 16 4.69 37.30 -22.58
C GLN A 16 5.40 36.84 -21.29
N ASN A 17 6.03 37.74 -20.53
CA ASN A 17 6.65 37.42 -19.23
C ASN A 17 5.62 37.06 -18.16
N SER A 18 4.45 37.71 -18.12
CA SER A 18 3.38 37.35 -17.17
C SER A 18 2.74 36.00 -17.51
N VAL A 19 2.53 35.69 -18.79
CA VAL A 19 2.10 34.37 -19.25
C VAL A 19 3.15 33.30 -18.94
N ILE A 20 4.44 33.54 -19.21
CA ILE A 20 5.54 32.63 -18.86
C ILE A 20 5.62 32.40 -17.34
N SER A 21 5.43 33.45 -16.53
CA SER A 21 5.44 33.35 -15.06
C SER A 21 4.29 32.49 -14.52
N SER A 22 3.13 32.51 -15.17
CA SER A 22 1.99 31.68 -14.79
C SER A 22 2.21 30.18 -15.07
N TYR A 23 3.04 29.86 -16.07
CA TYR A 23 3.38 28.49 -16.48
C TYR A 23 4.48 27.83 -15.62
N GLN A 24 5.26 28.61 -14.86
CA GLN A 24 6.38 28.12 -14.06
C GLN A 24 6.24 28.49 -12.58
N ARG A 25 5.05 28.22 -12.02
CA ARG A 25 4.81 28.41 -10.59
C ARG A 25 5.45 27.29 -9.78
N ALA A 26 6.21 27.67 -8.76
CA ALA A 26 6.68 26.74 -7.73
C ALA A 26 5.48 26.04 -7.10
N SER A 27 5.52 24.71 -7.02
CA SER A 27 4.39 23.95 -6.48
C SER A 27 4.22 24.22 -4.99
N SER A 28 2.98 24.20 -4.47
CA SER A 28 2.72 24.52 -3.07
C SER A 28 3.37 23.52 -2.11
N GLN A 29 3.74 23.99 -0.91
CA GLN A 29 4.38 23.16 0.12
C GLN A 29 3.54 21.91 0.47
N GLY A 30 2.23 22.09 0.67
CA GLY A 30 1.31 20.98 0.98
C GLY A 30 1.21 19.95 -0.14
N LYS A 31 1.17 20.39 -1.41
CA LYS A 31 1.11 19.49 -2.57
C LYS A 31 2.38 18.65 -2.69
N ARG A 32 3.54 19.20 -2.34
CA ARG A 32 4.81 18.47 -2.32
C ARG A 32 4.86 17.40 -1.23
N LEU A 33 4.46 17.76 -0.01
CA LEU A 33 4.38 16.81 1.09
C LEU A 33 3.39 15.69 0.77
N PHE A 34 2.23 16.04 0.21
CA PHE A 34 1.22 15.06 -0.18
C PHE A 34 1.73 14.13 -1.29
N GLY A 35 2.52 14.63 -2.25
CA GLY A 35 3.18 13.78 -3.25
C GLY A 35 4.15 12.76 -2.64
N LEU A 36 4.92 13.18 -1.63
CA LEU A 36 5.79 12.28 -0.85
C LEU A 36 4.97 11.23 -0.08
N LEU A 37 3.85 11.63 0.52
CA LEU A 37 2.95 10.71 1.23
C LEU A 37 2.32 9.69 0.28
N ILE A 38 1.84 10.10 -0.89
CA ILE A 38 1.30 9.18 -1.91
C ILE A 38 2.36 8.14 -2.29
N ASP A 39 3.60 8.58 -2.56
CA ASP A 39 4.70 7.66 -2.86
C ASP A 39 4.93 6.64 -1.74
N LEU A 40 4.91 7.10 -0.47
CA LEU A 40 5.08 6.24 0.70
C LEU A 40 3.95 5.23 0.82
N VAL A 41 2.70 5.65 0.67
CA VAL A 41 1.54 4.76 0.74
C VAL A 41 1.59 3.75 -0.41
N LEU A 42 1.90 4.18 -1.63
CA LEU A 42 1.97 3.30 -2.79
C LEU A 42 3.03 2.21 -2.63
N ILE A 43 4.23 2.53 -2.11
CA ILE A 43 5.24 1.50 -1.89
C ILE A 43 4.86 0.55 -0.76
N ILE A 44 4.24 1.05 0.32
CA ILE A 44 3.74 0.20 1.41
C ILE A 44 2.69 -0.77 0.88
N LEU A 45 1.73 -0.29 0.09
CA LEU A 45 0.71 -1.13 -0.53
C LEU A 45 1.35 -2.16 -1.45
N PHE A 46 2.29 -1.74 -2.31
CA PHE A 46 2.98 -2.64 -3.22
C PHE A 46 3.74 -3.75 -2.49
N LEU A 47 4.55 -3.41 -1.48
CA LEU A 47 5.31 -4.39 -0.71
C LEU A 47 4.41 -5.31 0.10
N ASN A 48 3.32 -4.79 0.68
CA ASN A 48 2.35 -5.60 1.41
C ASN A 48 1.61 -6.58 0.49
N THR A 49 1.24 -6.14 -0.72
CA THR A 49 0.65 -7.02 -1.73
C THR A 49 1.65 -8.07 -2.20
N LEU A 50 2.92 -7.71 -2.38
CA LEU A 50 3.98 -8.64 -2.77
C LEU A 50 4.22 -9.70 -1.70
N ASP A 51 4.31 -9.28 -0.43
CA ASP A 51 4.41 -10.17 0.73
C ASP A 51 3.19 -11.10 0.84
N SER A 52 1.99 -10.56 0.63
CA SER A 52 0.74 -11.34 0.60
C SER A 52 0.71 -12.36 -0.53
N PHE A 53 1.29 -12.04 -1.69
CA PHE A 53 1.34 -12.94 -2.84
C PHE A 53 2.34 -14.08 -2.62
N PHE A 54 3.53 -13.78 -2.10
CA PHE A 54 4.59 -14.76 -1.83
C PHE A 54 4.52 -15.41 -0.45
N ARG A 55 3.44 -15.16 0.30
CA ARG A 55 3.22 -15.73 1.62
C ARG A 55 3.33 -17.25 1.57
N GLN A 56 4.24 -17.79 2.38
CA GLN A 56 4.50 -19.22 2.48
C GLN A 56 3.44 -19.92 3.35
N GLU A 57 3.47 -21.26 3.35
CA GLU A 57 2.68 -22.06 4.29
C GLU A 57 3.09 -21.81 5.74
N HIS A 58 2.12 -21.93 6.64
CA HIS A 58 2.23 -21.73 8.10
C HIS A 58 2.79 -20.35 8.47
N TRP A 59 2.46 -19.34 7.67
CA TRP A 59 2.92 -17.97 7.89
C TRP A 59 2.49 -17.41 9.25
N ASP A 60 1.39 -17.90 9.81
CA ASP A 60 0.88 -17.57 11.14
C ASP A 60 1.89 -17.95 12.24
N LEU A 61 2.52 -19.11 12.14
CA LEU A 61 3.58 -19.53 13.06
C LEU A 61 4.88 -18.75 12.82
N LYS A 62 5.25 -18.55 11.54
CA LYS A 62 6.45 -17.78 11.17
C LYS A 62 6.38 -16.33 11.62
N GLN A 63 5.17 -15.75 11.65
CA GLN A 63 4.99 -14.39 12.13
C GLN A 63 5.27 -14.26 13.63
N GLN A 64 5.00 -15.31 14.42
CA GLN A 64 5.30 -15.34 15.86
C GLN A 64 6.79 -15.51 16.15
N THR A 65 7.53 -16.16 15.25
CA THR A 65 8.99 -16.37 15.36
C THR A 65 9.80 -15.35 14.57
N ARG A 66 9.16 -14.30 14.04
CA ARG A 66 9.77 -13.35 13.12
C ARG A 66 10.93 -12.61 13.78
N SER A 67 12.08 -12.64 13.13
CA SER A 67 13.28 -11.94 13.58
C SER A 67 13.31 -10.50 13.04
N TRP A 68 14.12 -9.64 13.66
CA TRP A 68 14.43 -8.29 13.14
C TRP A 68 14.97 -8.33 11.71
N LEU A 69 15.65 -9.42 11.33
CA LEU A 69 16.14 -9.63 9.97
C LEU A 69 14.99 -9.76 8.96
N ASP A 70 13.85 -10.34 9.33
CA ASP A 70 12.72 -10.50 8.41
C ASP A 70 11.99 -9.17 8.15
N LEU A 71 12.25 -8.15 8.95
CA LEU A 71 11.79 -6.78 8.76
C LEU A 71 12.63 -6.04 7.71
N THR A 72 13.87 -6.47 7.48
CA THR A 72 14.80 -5.80 6.55
C THR A 72 14.29 -5.81 5.12
N TRP A 73 13.58 -6.87 4.70
CA TRP A 73 12.97 -6.92 3.37
C TRP A 73 11.96 -5.78 3.17
N PHE A 74 11.07 -5.58 4.14
CA PHE A 74 10.02 -4.57 4.06
C PHE A 74 10.61 -3.15 4.14
N TYR A 75 11.38 -2.86 5.20
CA TYR A 75 11.96 -1.52 5.39
C TYR A 75 13.04 -1.20 4.34
N GLY A 76 13.85 -2.18 3.98
CA GLY A 76 14.83 -2.07 2.90
C GLY A 76 14.17 -1.82 1.55
N GLY A 77 13.04 -2.46 1.26
CA GLY A 77 12.24 -2.21 0.06
C GLY A 77 11.70 -0.77 0.02
N VAL A 78 11.17 -0.26 1.14
CA VAL A 78 10.72 1.14 1.24
C VAL A 78 11.89 2.10 1.00
N MET A 79 13.02 1.89 1.66
CA MET A 79 14.20 2.74 1.51
C MET A 79 14.76 2.72 0.09
N PHE A 80 14.86 1.52 -0.51
CA PHE A 80 15.27 1.35 -1.90
C PHE A 80 14.34 2.13 -2.83
N PHE A 81 13.03 2.00 -2.68
CA PHE A 81 12.09 2.78 -3.48
C PHE A 81 12.27 4.29 -3.28
N LEU A 82 12.39 4.79 -2.05
CA LEU A 82 12.54 6.22 -1.77
C LEU A 82 13.78 6.82 -2.44
N VAL A 83 14.89 6.07 -2.51
CA VAL A 83 16.11 6.51 -3.21
C VAL A 83 15.88 6.55 -4.72
N PHE A 84 15.25 5.53 -5.30
CA PHE A 84 15.16 5.35 -6.76
C PHE A 84 13.89 5.92 -7.42
N ARG A 85 12.86 6.29 -6.64
CA ARG A 85 11.52 6.69 -7.15
C ARG A 85 11.53 7.84 -8.17
N ASP A 86 12.52 8.74 -8.09
CA ASP A 86 12.58 9.92 -8.96
C ASP A 86 13.40 9.71 -10.23
N LEU A 87 14.00 8.54 -10.44
CA LEU A 87 14.77 8.25 -11.65
C LEU A 87 13.92 8.20 -12.92
N SER A 88 12.60 8.11 -12.77
CA SER A 88 11.68 8.06 -13.88
C SER A 88 11.45 9.47 -14.48
N GLN A 89 11.29 9.56 -15.80
CA GLN A 89 11.38 10.80 -16.59
C GLN A 89 10.54 11.99 -16.08
N ASN A 90 9.38 11.72 -15.45
CA ASN A 90 8.47 12.74 -14.90
C ASN A 90 8.46 12.79 -13.35
N GLY A 91 9.53 12.33 -12.70
CA GLY A 91 9.60 12.18 -11.24
C GLY A 91 8.79 10.98 -10.72
N SER A 92 8.65 10.93 -9.40
CA SER A 92 7.97 9.86 -8.67
C SER A 92 6.47 9.73 -8.99
N PRO A 93 5.86 8.54 -8.74
CA PRO A 93 4.42 8.30 -8.97
C PRO A 93 3.50 9.36 -8.35
N GLY A 94 3.73 9.77 -7.11
CA GLY A 94 2.97 10.79 -6.40
C GLY A 94 3.10 12.17 -7.03
N LYS A 95 4.27 12.53 -7.55
CA LYS A 95 4.44 13.77 -8.32
C LYS A 95 3.62 13.75 -9.60
N ARG A 96 3.54 12.62 -10.29
CA ARG A 96 2.71 12.47 -11.50
C ARG A 96 1.22 12.60 -11.21
N ILE A 97 0.76 11.95 -10.13
CA ILE A 97 -0.63 12.03 -9.68
C ILE A 97 -1.02 13.48 -9.36
N LEU A 98 -0.10 14.26 -8.79
CA LEU A 98 -0.33 15.67 -8.48
C LEU A 98 0.03 16.63 -9.62
N GLY A 99 0.54 16.13 -10.74
CA GLY A 99 0.98 16.97 -11.87
C GLY A 99 2.11 17.92 -11.49
N MET A 100 3.07 17.47 -10.70
CA MET A 100 4.31 18.16 -10.39
C MET A 100 5.45 17.54 -11.17
N CYS A 101 6.49 18.33 -11.46
CA CYS A 101 7.73 17.83 -12.00
C CYS A 101 8.95 18.49 -11.32
N LEU A 102 10.11 17.87 -11.50
CA LEU A 102 11.36 18.40 -10.99
C LEU A 102 12.15 19.09 -12.09
N ARG A 103 12.70 20.26 -11.77
CA ARG A 103 13.58 21.03 -12.65
C ARG A 103 14.78 21.59 -11.88
N LYS A 104 15.82 22.00 -12.62
CA LYS A 104 16.96 22.72 -12.04
C LYS A 104 16.53 24.13 -11.63
N VAL A 105 17.06 24.66 -10.54
CA VAL A 105 16.77 26.04 -10.11
C VAL A 105 17.33 27.05 -11.11
N GLU A 106 18.51 26.77 -11.67
CA GLU A 106 19.19 27.63 -12.65
C GLU A 106 18.46 27.67 -14.00
N ASN A 107 17.86 26.55 -14.41
CA ASN A 107 17.13 26.44 -15.67
C ASN A 107 15.90 25.55 -15.50
N LEU A 108 14.73 26.20 -15.43
CA LEU A 108 13.44 25.54 -15.20
C LEU A 108 12.97 24.69 -16.39
N HIS A 109 13.57 24.83 -17.57
CA HIS A 109 13.27 23.97 -18.72
C HIS A 109 14.09 22.67 -18.70
N GLU A 110 15.23 22.68 -18.01
CA GLU A 110 16.16 21.56 -18.03
C GLU A 110 15.80 20.50 -16.99
N ARG A 111 15.98 19.23 -17.40
CA ARG A 111 15.82 18.08 -16.51
C ARG A 111 17.02 17.94 -15.58
N VAL A 112 16.77 17.42 -14.39
CA VAL A 112 17.83 17.12 -13.43
C VAL A 112 18.47 15.78 -13.80
N PRO A 113 19.82 15.69 -13.84
CA PRO A 113 20.51 14.44 -14.16
C PRO A 113 20.35 13.41 -13.02
N LYS A 114 20.47 12.11 -13.37
CA LYS A 114 20.15 10.98 -12.48
C LYS A 114 21.03 10.91 -11.23
N ASP A 115 22.29 11.28 -11.33
CA ASP A 115 23.24 11.33 -10.22
C ASP A 115 22.81 12.35 -9.15
N ARG A 116 22.36 13.54 -9.57
CA ARG A 116 21.82 14.56 -8.68
C ARG A 116 20.50 14.11 -8.05
N LEU A 117 19.66 13.39 -8.79
CA LEU A 117 18.41 12.80 -8.26
C LEU A 117 18.67 11.78 -7.15
N LEU A 118 19.69 10.93 -7.30
CA LEU A 118 20.08 9.96 -6.27
C LEU A 118 20.58 10.67 -5.02
N LYS A 119 21.57 11.57 -5.16
CA LYS A 119 22.12 12.35 -4.03
C LYS A 119 21.04 13.10 -3.28
N ARG A 120 20.11 13.70 -4.02
CA ARG A 120 18.95 14.38 -3.46
C ARG A 120 18.08 13.44 -2.63
N ASN A 121 17.77 12.26 -3.14
CA ASN A 121 16.87 11.32 -2.48
C ASN A 121 17.51 10.62 -1.28
N LEU A 122 18.84 10.59 -1.16
CA LEU A 122 19.52 10.11 0.06
C LEU A 122 19.10 10.94 1.29
N SER A 123 18.78 12.23 1.14
CA SER A 123 18.28 13.03 2.27
C SER A 123 16.97 12.49 2.87
N LEU A 124 16.19 11.68 2.13
CA LEU A 124 14.95 11.07 2.59
C LEU A 124 15.13 10.03 3.70
N PHE A 125 16.37 9.61 4.00
CA PHE A 125 16.64 8.80 5.20
C PHE A 125 16.21 9.51 6.49
N ILE A 126 16.20 10.85 6.47
CA ILE A 126 15.78 11.68 7.60
C ILE A 126 14.42 12.33 7.27
N LEU A 127 13.44 11.49 6.88
CA LEU A 127 12.14 11.93 6.37
C LEU A 127 11.40 12.94 7.26
N PRO A 128 11.34 12.78 8.60
CA PRO A 128 10.66 13.75 9.46
C PRO A 128 11.31 15.15 9.38
N TRP A 129 12.64 15.20 9.30
CA TRP A 129 13.37 16.46 9.19
C TRP A 129 13.22 17.09 7.80
N GLU A 130 13.27 16.27 6.74
CA GLU A 130 12.99 16.71 5.37
C GLU A 130 11.60 17.33 5.25
N ALA A 131 10.58 16.71 5.87
CA ALA A 131 9.22 17.24 5.87
C ALA A 131 9.13 18.59 6.59
N TRP A 132 9.83 18.76 7.71
CA TRP A 132 9.90 20.03 8.43
C TRP A 132 10.56 21.15 7.60
N GLU A 133 11.63 20.84 6.87
CA GLU A 133 12.32 21.83 6.03
C GLU A 133 11.45 22.34 4.86
N ILE A 134 10.48 21.56 4.36
CA ILE A 134 9.53 22.02 3.32
C ILE A 134 8.78 23.27 3.77
N PHE A 135 8.39 23.32 5.04
CA PHE A 135 7.58 24.42 5.57
C PHE A 135 8.40 25.70 5.82
N LYS A 136 9.72 25.57 6.00
CA LYS A 136 10.62 26.72 6.23
C LYS A 136 10.99 27.47 4.96
N ASP A 137 11.17 26.76 3.84
CA ASP A 137 11.58 27.39 2.58
C ASP A 137 10.38 28.02 1.86
N PRO A 138 10.42 29.31 1.47
CA PRO A 138 9.37 29.95 0.67
C PRO A 138 9.06 29.21 -0.64
N TYR A 139 10.09 28.59 -1.22
CA TYR A 139 9.97 27.77 -2.42
C TYR A 139 9.66 26.31 -2.12
N GLY A 140 9.36 25.93 -0.87
CA GLY A 140 9.01 24.57 -0.44
C GLY A 140 10.05 23.51 -0.76
N ARG A 141 11.33 23.89 -0.84
CA ARG A 141 12.43 22.97 -1.15
C ARG A 141 12.83 22.21 0.11
N ARG A 142 13.07 20.92 -0.05
CA ARG A 142 13.63 20.07 1.01
C ARG A 142 15.14 20.27 1.13
N LEU A 143 15.75 19.68 2.16
CA LEU A 143 17.20 19.72 2.33
C LEU A 143 17.91 19.08 1.12
N GLY A 144 17.43 17.93 0.64
CA GLY A 144 17.91 17.35 -0.61
C GLY A 144 17.76 18.29 -1.80
N ASP A 145 16.61 18.94 -1.95
CA ASP A 145 16.34 19.83 -3.09
C ASP A 145 17.31 21.03 -3.10
N ARG A 146 17.66 21.58 -1.92
CA ARG A 146 18.68 22.64 -1.78
C ARG A 146 20.08 22.14 -2.13
N LEU A 147 20.48 20.97 -1.60
CA LEU A 147 21.80 20.38 -1.87
C LEU A 147 21.99 20.05 -3.36
N ALA A 148 20.92 19.65 -4.05
CA ALA A 148 20.96 19.30 -5.46
C ALA A 148 20.70 20.48 -6.42
N GLY A 149 20.37 21.67 -5.90
CA GLY A 149 20.03 22.84 -6.72
C GLY A 149 18.76 22.62 -7.55
N THR A 150 17.73 22.02 -6.96
CA THR A 150 16.49 21.63 -7.66
C THR A 150 15.24 22.26 -7.05
N VAL A 151 14.18 22.39 -7.87
CA VAL A 151 12.89 22.91 -7.43
C VAL A 151 11.75 22.13 -8.06
N VAL A 152 10.71 21.88 -7.27
CA VAL A 152 9.49 21.22 -7.73
C VAL A 152 8.52 22.27 -8.25
N ILE A 153 8.17 22.20 -9.52
CA ILE A 153 7.23 23.10 -10.17
C ILE A 153 5.98 22.33 -10.58
N ASP A 154 4.89 23.05 -10.83
CA ASP A 154 3.73 22.45 -11.47
C ASP A 154 4.08 22.13 -12.94
N ASN A 155 3.74 20.91 -13.37
CA ASN A 155 4.11 20.44 -14.69
C ASN A 155 3.15 21.03 -15.73
N PRO A 156 3.64 21.80 -16.73
CA PRO A 156 2.78 22.35 -17.78
C PRO A 156 2.11 21.24 -18.61
N ASP A 157 2.83 20.12 -18.81
CA ASP A 157 2.35 18.95 -19.53
C ASP A 157 1.73 17.90 -18.58
N ALA A 158 1.12 18.35 -17.48
CA ALA A 158 0.47 17.44 -16.54
C ALA A 158 -0.71 16.71 -17.20
N MET A 159 -0.93 15.45 -16.77
CA MET A 159 -2.16 14.74 -17.12
C MET A 159 -3.39 15.56 -16.74
N ARG A 160 -4.43 15.53 -17.60
CA ARG A 160 -5.70 16.19 -17.33
C ARG A 160 -6.24 15.81 -15.94
N PRO A 161 -6.81 16.75 -15.17
CA PRO A 161 -7.27 16.49 -13.80
C PRO A 161 -8.13 15.22 -13.65
N MET A 162 -9.07 15.01 -14.56
CA MET A 162 -9.94 13.84 -14.55
C MET A 162 -9.18 12.51 -14.70
N ARG A 163 -8.16 12.46 -15.57
CA ARG A 163 -7.32 11.26 -15.74
C ARG A 163 -6.48 10.99 -14.50
N ARG A 164 -6.02 12.03 -13.81
CA ARG A 164 -5.27 11.88 -12.54
C ARG A 164 -6.16 11.28 -11.45
N LEU A 165 -7.40 11.78 -11.33
CA LEU A 165 -8.37 11.25 -10.38
C LEU A 165 -8.70 9.78 -10.68
N LEU A 166 -8.93 9.44 -11.95
CA LEU A 166 -9.20 8.07 -12.37
C LEU A 166 -8.00 7.16 -12.08
N LEU A 167 -6.78 7.57 -12.44
CA LEU A 167 -5.56 6.81 -12.16
C LEU A 167 -5.37 6.57 -10.66
N THR A 168 -5.60 7.60 -9.85
CA THR A 168 -5.46 7.52 -8.38
C THR A 168 -6.44 6.50 -7.82
N ASN A 169 -7.72 6.61 -8.17
CA ASN A 169 -8.74 5.65 -7.75
C ASN A 169 -8.44 4.23 -8.24
N LEU A 170 -8.03 4.08 -9.50
CA LEU A 170 -7.67 2.78 -10.07
C LEU A 170 -6.52 2.12 -9.32
N LEU A 171 -5.49 2.88 -8.94
CA LEU A 171 -4.37 2.35 -8.16
C LEU A 171 -4.82 1.91 -6.77
N PHE A 172 -5.48 2.79 -6.00
CA PHE A 172 -5.90 2.47 -4.64
C PHE A 172 -6.96 1.36 -4.58
N PHE A 173 -7.98 1.43 -5.43
CA PHE A 173 -9.01 0.40 -5.52
C PHE A 173 -8.45 -0.91 -6.07
N GLY A 174 -7.52 -0.85 -7.02
CA GLY A 174 -6.83 -2.03 -7.55
C GLY A 174 -6.08 -2.79 -6.46
N PHE A 175 -5.28 -2.10 -5.65
CA PHE A 175 -4.62 -2.72 -4.49
C PHE A 175 -5.61 -3.30 -3.50
N PHE A 176 -6.73 -2.60 -3.25
CA PHE A 176 -7.78 -3.08 -2.35
C PHE A 176 -8.44 -4.39 -2.86
N VAL A 177 -8.83 -4.44 -4.14
CA VAL A 177 -9.42 -5.65 -4.75
C VAL A 177 -8.44 -6.81 -4.73
N ILE A 178 -7.16 -6.58 -5.04
CA ILE A 178 -6.12 -7.61 -4.98
C ILE A 178 -5.96 -8.11 -3.54
N ALA A 179 -5.93 -7.22 -2.55
CA ALA A 179 -5.82 -7.60 -1.15
C ALA A 179 -7.00 -8.49 -0.70
N LEU A 180 -8.24 -8.15 -1.08
CA LEU A 180 -9.41 -8.98 -0.82
C LEU A 180 -9.32 -10.35 -1.52
N GLY A 181 -8.86 -10.37 -2.77
CA GLY A 181 -8.68 -11.61 -3.54
C GLY A 181 -7.63 -12.54 -2.92
N LEU A 182 -6.57 -11.98 -2.34
CA LEU A 182 -5.49 -12.74 -1.70
C LEU A 182 -5.83 -13.20 -0.27
N GLN A 183 -6.86 -12.64 0.38
CA GLN A 183 -7.24 -12.99 1.75
C GLN A 183 -7.57 -14.48 1.89
N GLN A 184 -8.41 -15.02 1.00
CA GLN A 184 -8.88 -16.41 1.06
C GLN A 184 -7.74 -17.44 0.85
N PRO A 185 -6.93 -17.35 -0.21
CA PRO A 185 -5.75 -18.20 -0.37
C PRO A 185 -4.81 -18.11 0.84
N ASN A 186 -4.61 -16.91 1.40
CA ASN A 186 -3.70 -16.72 2.53
C ASN A 186 -4.23 -17.31 3.83
N MET A 187 -5.55 -17.30 4.06
CA MET A 187 -6.17 -18.00 5.19
C MET A 187 -5.94 -19.51 5.08
N ARG A 188 -6.07 -20.10 3.89
CA ARG A 188 -5.85 -21.55 3.67
C ARG A 188 -4.40 -22.00 3.90
N LYS A 189 -3.45 -21.07 3.79
CA LYS A 189 -2.03 -21.32 4.07
C LYS A 189 -1.70 -21.28 5.57
N THR A 190 -2.62 -20.87 6.44
CA THR A 190 -2.37 -20.85 7.89
C THR A 190 -2.34 -22.27 8.45
N SER A 191 -1.47 -22.51 9.42
CA SER A 191 -1.40 -23.81 10.09
C SER A 191 -2.68 -24.10 10.89
N ALA A 192 -3.26 -23.08 11.54
CA ALA A 192 -4.54 -23.21 12.23
C ALA A 192 -5.65 -23.75 11.32
N PHE A 193 -5.76 -23.19 10.10
CA PHE A 193 -6.74 -23.67 9.12
C PHE A 193 -6.48 -25.12 8.72
N GLN A 194 -5.23 -25.48 8.43
CA GLN A 194 -4.90 -26.83 7.98
C GLN A 194 -5.16 -27.88 9.06
N VAL A 195 -4.79 -27.59 10.32
CA VAL A 195 -5.07 -28.47 11.46
C VAL A 195 -6.58 -28.64 11.64
N ALA A 196 -7.33 -27.54 11.66
CA ALA A 196 -8.78 -27.59 11.81
C ALA A 196 -9.48 -28.30 10.64
N TYR A 197 -8.98 -28.10 9.42
CA TYR A 197 -9.52 -28.73 8.22
C TYR A 197 -9.33 -30.26 8.26
N GLU A 198 -8.16 -30.75 8.68
CA GLU A 198 -7.93 -32.19 8.81
C GLU A 198 -8.80 -32.83 9.89
N VAL A 199 -9.05 -32.13 11.01
CA VAL A 199 -9.98 -32.61 12.05
C VAL A 199 -11.40 -32.77 11.50
N VAL A 200 -11.92 -31.75 10.80
CA VAL A 200 -13.28 -31.81 10.23
C VAL A 200 -13.37 -32.88 9.14
N LYS A 201 -12.31 -33.06 8.33
CA LYS A 201 -12.28 -34.06 7.26
C LYS A 201 -12.35 -35.50 7.77
N GLN A 202 -11.89 -35.75 8.99
CA GLN A 202 -11.93 -37.06 9.63
C GLN A 202 -13.23 -37.31 10.42
N ASP A 203 -14.04 -36.27 10.64
CA ASP A 203 -15.28 -36.38 11.39
C ASP A 203 -16.36 -37.17 10.62
N SER A 204 -16.98 -38.14 11.29
CA SER A 204 -17.98 -39.02 10.66
C SER A 204 -19.20 -38.27 10.12
N ARG A 205 -19.58 -37.14 10.73
CA ARG A 205 -20.71 -36.31 10.28
C ARG A 205 -20.36 -35.64 8.95
N TYR A 206 -19.14 -35.11 8.83
CA TYR A 206 -18.69 -34.51 7.59
C TYR A 206 -18.51 -35.53 6.46
N LEU A 207 -18.00 -36.73 6.76
CA LEU A 207 -17.88 -37.80 5.76
C LEU A 207 -19.24 -38.19 5.16
N GLY A 208 -20.31 -38.18 5.96
CA GLY A 208 -21.68 -38.36 5.46
C GLY A 208 -22.09 -37.27 4.46
N LEU A 209 -21.91 -36.00 4.83
CA LEU A 209 -22.22 -34.87 3.95
C LEU A 209 -21.36 -34.86 2.67
N GLN A 210 -20.11 -35.28 2.78
CA GLN A 210 -19.20 -35.36 1.65
C GLN A 210 -19.63 -36.46 0.66
N ALA A 211 -20.13 -37.59 1.15
CA ALA A 211 -20.70 -38.64 0.31
C ALA A 211 -21.94 -38.14 -0.47
N ASP A 212 -22.71 -37.22 0.13
CA ASP A 212 -23.83 -36.54 -0.52
C ASP A 212 -23.37 -35.45 -1.52
N GLY A 213 -22.06 -35.30 -1.73
CA GLY A 213 -21.46 -34.35 -2.68
C GLY A 213 -21.31 -32.92 -2.15
N LEU A 214 -21.61 -32.69 -0.87
CA LEU A 214 -21.51 -31.36 -0.25
C LEU A 214 -20.06 -31.01 0.07
N LYS A 215 -19.72 -29.73 -0.11
CA LYS A 215 -18.37 -29.20 0.11
C LYS A 215 -18.37 -28.19 1.24
N LEU A 216 -17.25 -28.14 1.98
CA LEU A 216 -17.01 -27.09 2.96
C LEU A 216 -16.95 -25.73 2.25
N GLU A 217 -17.77 -24.81 2.72
CA GLU A 217 -17.75 -23.43 2.29
C GLU A 217 -16.54 -22.68 2.85
N LYS A 218 -16.49 -21.36 2.57
CA LYS A 218 -15.42 -20.50 3.03
C LYS A 218 -15.35 -20.51 4.56
N PRO A 219 -14.18 -20.83 5.15
CA PRO A 219 -14.01 -20.86 6.59
C PRO A 219 -14.03 -19.44 7.19
N GLU A 220 -14.54 -19.32 8.40
CA GLU A 220 -14.35 -18.14 9.24
C GLU A 220 -13.28 -18.44 10.28
N LEU A 221 -12.36 -17.50 10.48
CA LEU A 221 -11.16 -17.70 11.28
C LEU A 221 -11.05 -16.61 12.34
N HIS A 222 -11.07 -17.01 13.61
CA HIS A 222 -10.80 -16.14 14.75
C HIS A 222 -9.60 -16.71 15.52
N LEU A 223 -8.43 -16.08 15.38
CA LEU A 223 -7.20 -16.54 16.02
C LEU A 223 -6.78 -15.57 17.12
N ASP A 224 -6.57 -16.12 18.31
CA ASP A 224 -5.83 -15.50 19.40
C ASP A 224 -4.48 -16.21 19.57
N PHE A 225 -3.41 -15.43 19.56
CA PHE A 225 -2.03 -15.92 19.64
C PHE A 225 -1.42 -15.77 21.05
N ARG A 226 -2.20 -15.26 22.01
CA ARG A 226 -1.75 -15.10 23.39
C ARG A 226 -1.83 -16.45 24.12
N GLU A 227 -0.86 -16.73 24.98
CA GLU A 227 -0.95 -17.86 25.91
C GLU A 227 -2.01 -17.50 26.98
N ASP A 228 -2.89 -18.46 27.29
CA ASP A 228 -3.92 -18.37 28.34
C ASP A 228 -5.05 -17.33 28.13
N VAL A 229 -5.39 -17.00 26.88
CA VAL A 229 -6.57 -16.19 26.53
C VAL A 229 -7.59 -17.03 25.76
N GLU A 230 -8.78 -16.45 25.47
CA GLU A 230 -9.88 -17.08 24.73
C GLU A 230 -9.41 -17.99 23.60
N ASP A 231 -10.05 -19.15 23.50
CA ASP A 231 -9.67 -20.15 22.52
C ASP A 231 -9.87 -19.64 21.09
N SER A 232 -8.90 -19.97 20.24
CA SER A 232 -8.99 -19.72 18.80
C SER A 232 -10.06 -20.60 18.19
N ARG A 233 -10.86 -20.07 17.27
CA ARG A 233 -12.00 -20.76 16.68
C ARG A 233 -11.90 -20.73 15.16
N VAL A 234 -12.03 -21.91 14.54
CA VAL A 234 -12.14 -22.06 13.08
C VAL A 234 -13.49 -22.64 12.76
N ARG A 235 -14.33 -21.90 12.05
CA ARG A 235 -15.68 -22.35 11.66
C ARG A 235 -15.70 -22.73 10.20
N PHE A 236 -16.22 -23.92 9.92
CA PHE A 236 -16.54 -24.39 8.58
C PHE A 236 -18.05 -24.51 8.44
N ARG A 237 -18.58 -24.12 7.28
CA ARG A 237 -20.00 -24.24 6.96
C ARG A 237 -20.21 -25.24 5.85
N VAL A 238 -21.29 -26.00 5.94
CA VAL A 238 -21.79 -26.86 4.86
C VAL A 238 -23.27 -26.52 4.70
N ASN A 239 -23.64 -26.02 3.52
CA ASN A 239 -25.02 -25.76 3.19
C ASN A 239 -25.65 -27.01 2.59
N GLN A 240 -26.76 -27.45 3.17
CA GLN A 240 -27.56 -28.58 2.74
C GLN A 240 -29.01 -28.12 2.62
N ASP A 241 -29.43 -27.75 1.42
CA ASP A 241 -30.74 -27.19 1.12
C ASP A 241 -31.16 -26.11 2.13
N GLU A 242 -32.08 -26.41 3.04
CA GLU A 242 -32.64 -25.50 4.07
C GLU A 242 -31.90 -25.54 5.42
N LYS A 243 -30.78 -26.26 5.51
CA LYS A 243 -29.99 -26.44 6.74
C LYS A 243 -28.55 -26.00 6.55
N ILE A 244 -28.06 -25.21 7.49
CA ILE A 244 -26.66 -24.82 7.58
C ILE A 244 -26.02 -25.64 8.70
N GLN A 245 -25.07 -26.49 8.32
CA GLN A 245 -24.27 -27.24 9.29
C GLN A 245 -22.96 -26.52 9.53
N ILE A 246 -22.66 -26.23 10.79
CA ILE A 246 -21.47 -25.49 11.23
C ILE A 246 -20.59 -26.43 12.06
N PHE A 247 -19.35 -26.59 11.63
CA PHE A 247 -18.29 -27.26 12.36
C PHE A 247 -17.36 -26.19 12.95
N GLU A 248 -17.31 -26.07 14.26
CA GLU A 248 -16.45 -25.13 14.97
C GLU A 248 -15.33 -25.89 15.67
N VAL A 249 -14.11 -25.71 15.19
CA VAL A 249 -12.91 -26.29 15.80
C VAL A 249 -12.32 -25.30 16.77
N VAL A 250 -12.18 -25.71 18.03
CA VAL A 250 -11.58 -24.94 19.11
C VAL A 250 -10.10 -25.31 19.20
N LEU A 251 -9.24 -24.31 19.05
CA LEU A 251 -7.79 -24.43 18.99
C LEU A 251 -7.13 -23.61 20.11
N THR A 252 -5.99 -24.08 20.58
CA THR A 252 -5.12 -23.33 21.49
C THR A 252 -3.73 -23.24 20.92
N PHE A 253 -3.12 -22.06 21.08
CA PHE A 253 -1.77 -21.81 20.63
C PHE A 253 -0.76 -22.21 21.72
N VAL A 254 0.18 -23.09 21.38
CA VAL A 254 1.21 -23.57 22.29
C VAL A 254 2.58 -23.15 21.77
N LYS A 255 3.35 -22.39 22.56
CA LYS A 255 4.67 -21.87 22.12
C LYS A 255 5.82 -22.85 22.33
N LYS A 256 5.75 -23.74 23.32
CA LYS A 256 6.84 -24.66 23.70
C LYS A 256 6.39 -26.11 23.54
N PRO A 257 7.23 -27.04 23.03
CA PRO A 257 8.65 -26.88 22.66
C PRO A 257 8.87 -26.19 21.30
N SER A 258 7.88 -26.16 20.42
CA SER A 258 7.85 -25.37 19.18
C SER A 258 6.47 -24.74 19.00
N PRO A 259 6.33 -23.56 18.37
CA PRO A 259 5.02 -22.94 18.13
C PRO A 259 4.13 -23.85 17.26
N HIS A 260 2.98 -24.26 17.79
CA HIS A 260 2.00 -25.07 17.07
C HIS A 260 0.59 -24.85 17.60
N TRP A 261 -0.41 -25.35 16.87
CA TRP A 261 -1.81 -25.34 17.27
C TRP A 261 -2.21 -26.71 17.79
N GLU A 262 -2.81 -26.74 18.97
CA GLU A 262 -3.42 -27.93 19.55
C GLU A 262 -4.94 -27.82 19.48
N VAL A 263 -5.60 -28.96 19.23
CA VAL A 263 -7.06 -29.04 19.11
C VAL A 263 -7.63 -29.36 20.49
N LYS A 264 -8.48 -28.48 21.02
CA LYS A 264 -9.21 -28.71 22.27
C LYS A 264 -10.52 -29.45 22.06
N GLY A 265 -11.20 -29.20 20.94
CA GLY A 265 -12.48 -29.80 20.67
C GLY A 265 -13.06 -29.45 19.31
N LEU A 266 -14.13 -30.16 18.97
CA LEU A 266 -14.94 -29.95 17.77
C LEU A 266 -16.40 -29.81 18.19
N GLU A 267 -16.94 -28.60 18.06
CA GLU A 267 -18.35 -28.29 18.25
C GLU A 267 -19.08 -28.40 16.91
N PHE A 268 -20.33 -28.87 16.95
CA PHE A 268 -21.16 -29.03 15.78
C PHE A 268 -22.54 -28.46 16.05
N GLN A 269 -23.01 -27.61 15.14
CA GLN A 269 -24.30 -26.95 15.23
C GLN A 269 -25.03 -27.09 13.90
N THR A 270 -26.32 -27.39 13.95
CA THR A 270 -27.20 -27.36 12.78
C THR A 270 -28.17 -26.21 12.97
N LEU A 271 -28.17 -25.26 12.04
CA LEU A 271 -29.09 -24.13 12.01
C LEU A 271 -30.08 -24.32 10.86
N ASN A 272 -31.36 -24.06 11.12
CA ASN A 272 -32.36 -23.96 10.06
C ASN A 272 -32.25 -22.57 9.42
N GLN A 273 -32.43 -22.50 8.10
CA GLN A 273 -32.23 -21.25 7.35
C GLN A 273 -33.26 -20.16 7.72
N ASP A 274 -34.39 -20.54 8.34
CA ASP A 274 -35.49 -19.66 8.75
C ASP A 274 -35.25 -18.88 10.06
N GLU A 275 -34.22 -19.21 10.85
CA GLU A 275 -33.93 -18.51 12.12
C GLU A 275 -33.01 -17.28 11.96
N LYS A 276 -32.92 -16.72 10.75
CA LYS A 276 -31.95 -15.67 10.41
C LYS A 276 -32.52 -14.28 10.10
N ASP A 277 -33.81 -14.05 10.35
CA ASP A 277 -34.44 -12.74 10.23
C ASP A 277 -34.46 -11.96 11.56
#